data_AF-A0A8C3HW56-F1
#
_entry.id   AF-A0A8C3HW56-F1
#
_cell.length_a   1.000
_cell.length_b   1.000
_cell.length_c   1.000
_cell.angle_alpha   90.00
_cell.angle_beta   90.00
_cell.angle_gamma   90.00
#
_symmetry.space_group_name_H-M   'P 1'
#
loop_
_entity.id
_entity.type
_entity.pdbx_description
1 polymer ?
#
loop_
_entity_poly.entity_id
_entity_poly.type
_entity_poly.pdbx_seq_one_letter_code
_entity_poly.pdbx_strand_id
1 'polypeptide(L)'
;SDGKPIPKPPSDKRPRGDEILVVNVSGRRFQTWQNTLDRYPDTLLGSSEKEFFYDEDSQEYFFDRDPEIFRHVLNFYRTGHLHYPRHECIQAFDEELSFYGIIPELIGDCCLEEYRDRKKENAERLAEDEEAESATDLSLPPDSTVRQRLWRAFENPHTSTVALVFYYVTGFFIAVSVIANVVETIPCQPPPGRKRQQPCGDRFPLAFSCMDTACVLIFTGEYLLRLFAAPSRCRFLRSVMSIIDVVAILPYYIGLVMPENEDVSGAFVTLRVFRVFRIFKFSRHSQGLRILGYTLKSCASELGFLLFSLTMAIIIFATVMFYAEKGTRSTNFTSIPAAFWYTIVTMTTLGYGDMVPSTIAGKIFGSICSLSGVLVIALPVPVIVSNFSRIYHQNQRADKRRMQGGAGELGGRFVSVSLTLPPPAEEHHDQRLPALQAERGCTLTTCTLPWLH
;
A
#
# COMPACT_ATOMS: atom_id res chain seq x y z
N SER A 1 -9.36 -48.20 -3.59
CA SER A 1 -9.64 -49.11 -4.71
C SER A 1 -11.14 -49.21 -4.87
N ASP A 2 -11.76 -48.25 -5.56
CA ASP A 2 -13.17 -48.32 -5.96
C ASP A 2 -13.25 -47.81 -7.40
N GLY A 3 -12.81 -48.66 -8.32
CA GLY A 3 -12.90 -48.39 -9.75
C GLY A 3 -14.32 -48.65 -10.22
N LYS A 4 -15.09 -47.57 -10.45
CA LYS A 4 -16.33 -47.69 -11.23
C LYS A 4 -15.96 -48.29 -12.60
N PRO A 5 -16.64 -49.35 -13.06
CA PRO A 5 -16.34 -49.95 -14.35
C PRO A 5 -16.56 -48.92 -15.47
N ILE A 6 -15.64 -48.90 -16.43
CA ILE A 6 -15.75 -48.09 -17.65
C ILE A 6 -17.10 -48.42 -18.29
N PRO A 7 -17.96 -47.42 -18.59
CA PRO A 7 -19.24 -47.68 -19.23
C PRO A 7 -19.02 -48.39 -20.57
N LYS A 8 -19.89 -49.37 -20.87
CA LYS A 8 -19.82 -50.14 -22.12
C LYS A 8 -19.82 -49.17 -23.31
N PRO A 9 -18.99 -49.43 -24.36
CA PRO A 9 -18.99 -48.59 -25.55
C PRO A 9 -20.43 -48.50 -26.09
N PRO A 10 -20.89 -47.28 -26.46
CA PRO A 10 -22.25 -47.12 -26.97
C PRO A 10 -22.44 -48.03 -28.18
N SER A 11 -23.51 -48.81 -28.15
CA SER A 11 -23.99 -49.56 -29.32
C SER A 11 -24.22 -48.57 -30.45
N ASP A 12 -23.69 -48.86 -31.64
CA ASP A 12 -23.80 -48.10 -32.89
C ASP A 12 -25.27 -47.88 -33.30
N LYS A 13 -25.95 -46.99 -32.59
CA LYS A 13 -27.09 -46.23 -33.07
C LYS A 13 -26.66 -44.78 -33.11
N ARG A 14 -25.66 -44.49 -33.92
CA ARG A 14 -25.31 -43.10 -34.26
C ARG A 14 -26.56 -42.45 -34.83
N PRO A 15 -27.03 -41.31 -34.30
CA PRO A 15 -27.84 -40.41 -35.09
C PRO A 15 -26.97 -40.05 -36.30
N ARG A 16 -27.40 -40.43 -37.51
CA ARG A 16 -26.73 -40.03 -38.74
C ARG A 16 -26.85 -38.50 -38.83
N GLY A 17 -25.76 -37.77 -38.57
CA GLY A 17 -25.72 -36.30 -38.76
C GLY A 17 -24.82 -35.48 -37.83
N ASP A 18 -24.11 -36.06 -36.85
CA ASP A 18 -23.22 -35.27 -35.97
C ASP A 18 -21.85 -35.07 -36.63
N GLU A 19 -21.52 -33.81 -36.96
CA GLU A 19 -20.28 -33.42 -37.62
C GLU A 19 -19.19 -33.01 -36.61
N ILE A 20 -17.92 -33.26 -36.97
CA ILE A 20 -16.78 -32.78 -36.19
C ILE A 20 -16.42 -31.39 -36.68
N LEU A 21 -16.46 -30.42 -35.77
CA LEU A 21 -16.07 -29.04 -36.03
C LEU A 21 -14.62 -28.83 -35.58
N VAL A 22 -13.88 -28.07 -36.40
CA VAL A 22 -12.52 -27.64 -36.10
C VAL A 22 -12.56 -26.18 -35.66
N VAL A 23 -12.08 -25.90 -34.45
CA VAL A 23 -11.97 -24.56 -33.88
C VAL A 23 -10.49 -24.24 -33.71
N ASN A 24 -9.99 -23.30 -34.52
CA ASN A 24 -8.63 -22.82 -34.48
C ASN A 24 -8.56 -21.53 -33.64
N VAL A 25 -7.85 -21.59 -32.51
CA VAL A 25 -7.62 -20.44 -31.63
C VAL A 25 -6.15 -20.02 -31.73
N SER A 26 -5.88 -18.92 -32.41
CA SER A 26 -4.53 -18.35 -32.64
C SER A 26 -3.50 -19.38 -33.13
N GLY A 27 -3.92 -20.29 -34.02
CA GLY A 27 -3.09 -21.35 -34.60
C GLY A 27 -3.16 -22.70 -33.87
N ARG A 28 -3.74 -22.77 -32.65
CA ARG A 28 -3.98 -24.04 -31.95
C ARG A 28 -5.34 -24.60 -32.33
N ARG A 29 -5.34 -25.76 -32.98
CA ARG A 29 -6.57 -26.44 -33.43
C ARG A 29 -7.17 -27.30 -32.33
N PHE A 30 -8.46 -27.11 -32.09
CA PHE A 30 -9.30 -27.91 -31.23
C PHE A 30 -10.39 -28.58 -32.07
N GLN A 31 -10.81 -29.77 -31.66
CA GLN A 31 -11.85 -30.53 -32.35
C GLN A 31 -12.94 -30.93 -31.37
N THR A 32 -14.18 -30.80 -31.80
CA THR A 32 -15.35 -31.18 -31.00
C THR A 32 -16.52 -31.55 -31.88
N TRP A 33 -17.48 -32.28 -31.33
CA TRP A 33 -18.72 -32.62 -32.02
C TRP A 33 -19.69 -31.44 -31.99
N GLN A 34 -20.47 -31.26 -33.05
CA GLN A 34 -21.50 -30.24 -33.13
C GLN A 34 -22.50 -30.36 -31.97
N ASN A 35 -22.97 -31.58 -31.70
CA ASN A 35 -23.86 -31.86 -30.56
C ASN A 35 -23.28 -31.49 -29.19
N THR A 36 -21.95 -31.32 -29.06
CA THR A 36 -21.33 -30.89 -27.79
C THR A 36 -21.54 -29.39 -27.58
N LEU A 37 -21.48 -28.60 -28.65
CA LEU A 37 -21.70 -27.16 -28.60
C LEU A 37 -23.20 -26.83 -28.48
N ASP A 38 -24.04 -27.58 -29.18
CA ASP A 38 -25.50 -27.40 -29.19
C ASP A 38 -26.17 -27.60 -27.82
N ARG A 39 -25.45 -28.15 -26.82
CA ARG A 39 -25.92 -28.25 -25.42
C ARG A 39 -26.15 -26.89 -24.77
N TYR A 40 -25.45 -25.86 -25.24
CA TYR A 40 -25.48 -24.51 -24.67
C TYR A 40 -25.76 -23.48 -25.78
N PRO A 41 -26.99 -23.45 -26.33
CA PRO A 41 -27.33 -22.64 -27.49
C PRO A 41 -27.25 -21.13 -27.25
N ASP A 42 -27.29 -20.69 -25.98
CA ASP A 42 -27.21 -19.28 -25.59
C ASP A 42 -25.77 -18.72 -25.59
N THR A 43 -24.77 -19.57 -25.87
CA THR A 43 -23.36 -19.20 -25.91
C THR A 43 -22.87 -19.00 -27.35
N LEU A 44 -21.78 -18.26 -27.56
CA LEU A 44 -21.26 -17.95 -28.91
C LEU A 44 -21.03 -19.20 -29.77
N LEU A 45 -20.40 -20.24 -29.20
CA LEU A 45 -20.10 -21.47 -29.93
C LEU A 45 -21.29 -22.40 -30.10
N GLY A 46 -22.32 -22.27 -29.27
CA GLY A 46 -23.56 -23.06 -29.37
C GLY A 46 -24.64 -22.39 -30.23
N SER A 47 -24.50 -21.10 -30.52
CA SER A 47 -25.43 -20.31 -31.31
C SER A 47 -25.00 -20.21 -32.77
N SER A 48 -25.83 -19.57 -33.59
CA SER A 48 -25.48 -19.22 -34.98
C SER A 48 -24.39 -18.15 -35.07
N GLU A 49 -23.98 -17.52 -33.96
CA GLU A 49 -22.94 -16.49 -33.96
C GLU A 49 -21.57 -17.04 -34.33
N LYS A 50 -21.30 -18.33 -34.07
CA LYS A 50 -20.05 -18.97 -34.50
C LYS A 50 -19.82 -18.88 -36.02
N GLU A 51 -20.89 -18.83 -36.83
CA GLU A 51 -20.79 -18.79 -38.30
C GLU A 51 -20.10 -17.51 -38.81
N PHE A 52 -20.10 -16.43 -38.02
CA PHE A 52 -19.32 -15.22 -38.35
C PHE A 52 -17.80 -15.45 -38.32
N PHE A 53 -17.34 -16.52 -37.68
CA PHE A 53 -15.94 -16.88 -37.52
C PHE A 53 -15.52 -18.07 -38.38
N TYR A 54 -16.41 -18.56 -39.25
CA TYR A 54 -16.11 -19.66 -40.15
C TYR A 54 -15.28 -19.18 -41.34
N ASP A 55 -14.16 -19.84 -41.59
CA ASP A 55 -13.33 -19.62 -42.77
C ASP A 55 -13.61 -20.71 -43.80
N GLU A 56 -14.19 -20.32 -44.94
CA GLU A 56 -14.54 -21.24 -46.03
C GLU A 56 -13.30 -21.87 -46.70
N ASP A 57 -12.17 -21.17 -46.74
CA ASP A 57 -10.96 -21.66 -47.42
C ASP A 57 -10.28 -22.76 -46.61
N SER A 58 -10.23 -22.59 -45.30
CA SER A 58 -9.60 -23.55 -44.37
C SER A 58 -10.57 -24.55 -43.75
N GLN A 59 -11.88 -24.35 -43.96
CA GLN A 59 -12.98 -25.18 -43.43
C GLN A 59 -12.93 -25.31 -41.89
N GLU A 60 -12.50 -24.26 -41.19
CA GLU A 60 -12.39 -24.20 -39.73
C GLU A 60 -12.93 -22.87 -39.17
N TYR A 61 -13.31 -22.87 -37.89
CA TYR A 61 -13.68 -21.64 -37.18
C TYR A 61 -12.43 -21.00 -36.58
N PHE A 62 -12.12 -19.75 -36.95
CA PHE A 62 -10.90 -19.05 -36.49
C PHE A 62 -11.20 -17.98 -35.44
N PHE A 63 -10.46 -18.03 -34.33
CA PHE A 63 -10.50 -17.04 -33.25
C PHE A 63 -9.09 -16.55 -32.93
N ASP A 64 -8.85 -15.24 -33.04
CA ASP A 64 -7.59 -14.60 -32.63
C ASP A 64 -7.60 -14.28 -31.13
N ARG A 65 -7.54 -15.34 -30.30
CA ARG A 65 -7.66 -15.27 -28.83
C ARG A 65 -6.70 -16.21 -28.10
N ASP A 66 -6.77 -16.25 -26.77
CA ASP A 66 -5.90 -17.07 -25.94
C ASP A 66 -6.26 -18.58 -26.04
N PRO A 67 -5.37 -19.42 -26.62
CA PRO A 67 -5.65 -20.84 -26.78
C PRO A 67 -5.50 -21.65 -25.48
N GLU A 68 -4.87 -21.11 -24.44
CA GLU A 68 -4.72 -21.77 -23.14
C GLU A 68 -6.00 -21.65 -22.31
N ILE A 69 -6.60 -20.46 -22.29
CA ILE A 69 -7.91 -20.22 -21.67
C ILE A 69 -9.02 -20.96 -22.41
N PHE A 70 -8.97 -20.97 -23.75
CA PHE A 70 -9.97 -21.66 -24.57
C PHE A 70 -10.14 -23.15 -24.22
N ARG A 71 -9.08 -23.81 -23.78
CA ARG A 71 -9.16 -25.21 -23.32
C ARG A 71 -10.16 -25.39 -22.18
N HIS A 72 -10.31 -24.40 -21.31
CA HIS A 72 -11.27 -24.41 -20.21
C HIS A 72 -12.70 -24.17 -20.70
N VAL A 73 -12.86 -23.24 -21.64
CA VAL A 73 -14.13 -22.97 -22.33
C VAL A 73 -14.64 -24.24 -23.03
N LEU A 74 -13.80 -24.90 -23.82
CA LEU A 74 -14.20 -26.12 -24.53
C LEU A 74 -14.52 -27.27 -23.58
N ASN A 75 -13.81 -27.38 -22.46
CA ASN A 75 -14.12 -28.40 -21.46
C ASN A 75 -15.48 -28.17 -20.79
N PHE A 76 -15.92 -26.92 -20.63
CA PHE A 76 -17.27 -26.63 -20.15
C PHE A 76 -18.35 -27.24 -21.06
N TYR A 77 -18.25 -27.13 -22.38
CA TYR A 77 -19.20 -27.78 -23.29
C TYR A 77 -19.16 -29.32 -23.19
N ARG A 78 -17.97 -29.89 -22.96
CA ARG A 78 -17.77 -31.35 -22.87
C ARG A 78 -18.32 -31.94 -21.58
N THR A 79 -18.03 -31.33 -20.44
CA THR A 79 -18.32 -31.86 -19.10
C THR A 79 -19.56 -31.25 -18.45
N GLY A 80 -19.96 -30.05 -18.88
CA GLY A 80 -20.99 -29.22 -18.26
C GLY A 80 -20.54 -28.49 -16.98
N HIS A 81 -19.25 -28.55 -16.65
CA HIS A 81 -18.68 -27.90 -15.46
C HIS A 81 -17.56 -26.95 -15.87
N LEU A 82 -17.70 -25.67 -15.52
CA LEU A 82 -16.67 -24.66 -15.74
C LEU A 82 -15.71 -24.61 -14.54
N HIS A 83 -14.41 -24.72 -14.83
CA HIS A 83 -13.36 -24.67 -13.82
C HIS A 83 -12.44 -23.48 -14.07
N TYR A 84 -12.20 -22.70 -13.02
CA TYR A 84 -11.30 -21.56 -13.04
C TYR A 84 -9.82 -22.01 -12.96
N PRO A 85 -8.95 -21.63 -13.91
CA PRO A 85 -7.53 -21.92 -13.87
C PRO A 85 -6.78 -21.01 -12.89
N ARG A 86 -6.07 -21.61 -11.90
CA ARG A 86 -5.39 -20.88 -10.82
C ARG A 86 -4.20 -20.01 -11.27
N HIS A 87 -3.54 -20.40 -12.35
CA HIS A 87 -2.32 -19.75 -12.82
C HIS A 87 -2.59 -18.59 -13.78
N GLU A 88 -3.83 -18.42 -14.22
CA GLU A 88 -4.19 -17.39 -15.18
C GLU A 88 -4.59 -16.07 -14.53
N CYS A 89 -4.50 -15.00 -15.32
CA CYS A 89 -5.05 -13.71 -14.92
C CYS A 89 -6.58 -13.79 -14.88
N ILE A 90 -7.18 -13.36 -13.75
CA ILE A 90 -8.63 -13.43 -13.60
C ILE A 90 -9.36 -12.52 -14.58
N GLN A 91 -8.78 -11.37 -14.92
CA GLN A 91 -9.37 -10.46 -15.90
C GLN A 91 -9.36 -11.06 -17.31
N ALA A 92 -8.23 -11.64 -17.75
CA ALA A 92 -8.16 -12.31 -19.03
C ALA A 92 -9.16 -13.47 -19.11
N PHE A 93 -9.31 -14.24 -18.04
CA PHE A 93 -10.31 -15.30 -17.97
C PHE A 93 -11.75 -14.76 -18.06
N ASP A 94 -12.07 -13.67 -17.36
CA ASP A 94 -13.41 -13.04 -17.40
C ASP A 94 -13.72 -12.47 -18.79
N GLU A 95 -12.73 -11.85 -19.45
CA GLU A 95 -12.83 -11.34 -20.82
C GLU A 95 -13.12 -12.46 -21.82
N GLU A 96 -12.43 -13.60 -21.71
CA GLU A 96 -12.69 -14.76 -22.56
C GLU A 96 -14.07 -15.39 -22.29
N LEU A 97 -14.48 -15.54 -21.02
CA LEU A 97 -15.84 -16.01 -20.71
C LEU A 97 -16.91 -15.08 -21.26
N SER A 98 -16.71 -13.76 -21.12
CA SER A 98 -17.62 -12.76 -21.67
C SER A 98 -17.68 -12.83 -23.19
N PHE A 99 -16.56 -13.08 -23.87
CA PHE A 99 -16.54 -13.23 -25.32
C PHE A 99 -17.33 -14.45 -25.78
N TYR A 100 -17.09 -15.61 -25.16
CA TYR A 100 -17.80 -16.84 -25.53
C TYR A 100 -19.25 -16.88 -25.02
N GLY A 101 -19.72 -15.84 -24.34
CA GLY A 101 -21.08 -15.74 -23.82
C GLY A 101 -21.36 -16.68 -22.64
N ILE A 102 -20.34 -17.04 -21.88
CA ILE A 102 -20.46 -17.95 -20.73
C ILE A 102 -20.54 -17.12 -19.45
N ILE A 103 -21.62 -17.31 -18.69
CA ILE A 103 -21.83 -16.58 -17.44
C ILE A 103 -20.88 -17.14 -16.36
N PRO A 104 -20.11 -16.29 -15.64
CA PRO A 104 -19.20 -16.75 -14.58
C PRO A 104 -19.89 -17.48 -13.41
N GLU A 105 -21.20 -17.36 -13.29
CA GLU A 105 -22.03 -18.07 -12.29
C GLU A 105 -22.09 -19.59 -12.53
N LEU A 106 -21.68 -20.05 -13.71
CA LEU A 106 -21.58 -21.47 -14.06
C LEU A 106 -20.30 -22.14 -13.55
N ILE A 107 -19.41 -21.39 -12.89
CA ILE A 107 -18.21 -21.95 -12.24
C ILE A 107 -18.65 -22.90 -11.12
N GLY A 108 -18.16 -24.14 -11.17
CA GLY A 108 -18.51 -25.16 -10.18
C GLY A 108 -18.03 -24.84 -8.77
N ASP A 109 -18.72 -25.37 -7.76
CA ASP A 109 -18.45 -25.13 -6.33
C ASP A 109 -16.99 -25.35 -5.92
N CYS A 110 -16.29 -26.28 -6.57
CA CYS A 110 -14.87 -26.57 -6.30
C CYS A 110 -13.91 -25.40 -6.59
N CYS A 111 -14.31 -24.44 -7.42
CA CYS A 111 -13.48 -23.29 -7.83
C CYS A 111 -14.15 -21.94 -7.54
N LEU A 112 -15.43 -21.93 -7.16
CA LEU A 112 -16.24 -20.72 -7.04
C LEU A 112 -15.71 -19.75 -5.97
N GLU A 113 -15.33 -20.27 -4.80
CA GLU A 113 -14.80 -19.45 -3.69
C GLU A 113 -13.50 -18.76 -4.10
N GLU A 114 -12.57 -19.51 -4.68
CA GLU A 114 -11.27 -18.99 -5.14
C GLU A 114 -11.41 -17.96 -6.27
N TYR A 115 -12.33 -18.19 -7.22
CA TYR A 115 -12.65 -17.20 -8.26
C TYR A 115 -13.22 -15.90 -7.65
N ARG A 116 -14.14 -16.01 -6.70
CA ARG A 116 -14.73 -14.83 -6.02
C ARG A 116 -13.70 -14.02 -5.26
N ASP A 117 -12.83 -14.68 -4.51
CA ASP A 117 -11.77 -14.02 -3.74
C ASP A 117 -10.81 -13.28 -4.67
N ARG A 118 -10.37 -13.94 -5.75
CA ARG A 118 -9.50 -13.34 -6.76
C ARG A 118 -10.18 -12.18 -7.50
N LYS A 119 -11.48 -12.28 -7.78
CA LYS A 119 -12.24 -11.24 -8.49
C LYS A 119 -12.38 -10.01 -7.61
N LYS A 120 -12.67 -10.23 -6.32
CA LYS A 120 -12.74 -9.18 -5.31
C LYS A 120 -11.38 -8.50 -5.13
N GLU A 121 -10.30 -9.26 -4.97
CA GLU A 121 -8.94 -8.69 -4.85
C GLU A 121 -8.56 -7.88 -6.10
N ASN A 122 -8.90 -8.37 -7.31
CA ASN A 122 -8.61 -7.63 -8.54
C ASN A 122 -9.45 -6.35 -8.66
N ALA A 123 -10.73 -6.39 -8.29
CA ALA A 123 -11.63 -5.23 -8.31
C ALA A 123 -11.20 -4.16 -7.29
N GLU A 124 -10.81 -4.56 -6.07
CA GLU A 124 -10.25 -3.65 -5.06
C GLU A 124 -8.98 -2.97 -5.59
N ARG A 125 -8.10 -3.73 -6.25
CA ARG A 125 -6.88 -3.18 -6.86
C ARG A 125 -7.16 -2.19 -8.00
N LEU A 126 -8.13 -2.50 -8.87
CA LEU A 126 -8.52 -1.61 -9.96
C LEU A 126 -9.15 -0.32 -9.42
N ALA A 127 -9.99 -0.41 -8.40
CA ALA A 127 -10.57 0.77 -7.74
C ALA A 127 -9.50 1.64 -7.07
N GLU A 128 -8.50 1.03 -6.44
CA GLU A 128 -7.36 1.76 -5.88
C GLU A 128 -6.49 2.43 -6.96
N ASP A 129 -6.25 1.75 -8.09
CA ASP A 129 -5.54 2.31 -9.25
C ASP A 129 -6.35 3.48 -9.87
N GLU A 130 -7.67 3.37 -9.98
CA GLU A 130 -8.57 4.45 -10.46
C GLU A 130 -8.60 5.65 -9.48
N GLU A 131 -8.61 5.42 -8.17
CA GLU A 131 -8.48 6.48 -7.16
C GLU A 131 -7.10 7.15 -7.23
N ALA A 132 -6.05 6.37 -7.49
CA ALA A 132 -4.70 6.85 -7.70
C ALA A 132 -4.56 7.68 -8.98
N GLU A 133 -5.16 7.24 -10.10
CA GLU A 133 -5.16 7.93 -11.38
C GLU A 133 -6.02 9.20 -11.33
N SER A 134 -7.23 9.14 -10.76
CA SER A 134 -8.09 10.33 -10.58
C SER A 134 -7.49 11.40 -9.67
N ALA A 135 -6.62 11.02 -8.72
CA ALA A 135 -5.84 11.97 -7.93
C ALA A 135 -4.70 12.65 -8.73
N THR A 136 -4.32 12.08 -9.88
CA THR A 136 -3.14 12.50 -10.68
C THR A 136 -3.55 13.18 -12.00
N ASP A 137 -4.64 12.73 -12.63
CA ASP A 137 -5.03 13.05 -14.01
C ASP A 137 -6.14 14.09 -14.13
N LEU A 138 -5.97 15.21 -13.43
CA LEU A 138 -6.65 16.44 -13.80
C LEU A 138 -5.58 17.45 -14.16
N SER A 139 -5.21 17.57 -15.43
CA SER A 139 -4.71 18.85 -15.93
C SER A 139 -5.66 19.95 -15.43
N LEU A 140 -5.13 21.01 -14.78
CA LEU A 140 -5.99 22.10 -14.31
C LEU A 140 -6.73 22.64 -15.53
N PRO A 141 -8.07 22.78 -15.47
CA PRO A 141 -8.74 23.67 -16.41
C PRO A 141 -8.01 25.02 -16.39
N PRO A 142 -7.82 25.68 -17.55
CA PRO A 142 -7.11 26.96 -17.62
C PRO A 142 -7.68 28.01 -16.64
N ASP A 143 -8.98 27.90 -16.30
CA ASP A 143 -9.71 28.75 -15.34
C ASP A 143 -9.65 28.31 -13.86
N SER A 144 -8.65 27.52 -13.48
CA SER A 144 -8.50 27.09 -12.09
C SER A 144 -8.30 28.26 -11.12
N THR A 145 -9.13 28.31 -10.08
CA THR A 145 -9.05 29.35 -9.03
C THR A 145 -7.74 29.24 -8.26
N VAL A 146 -7.20 30.37 -7.77
CA VAL A 146 -6.02 30.42 -6.88
C VAL A 146 -6.13 29.42 -5.72
N ARG A 147 -7.33 29.21 -5.19
CA ARG A 147 -7.64 28.20 -4.15
C ARG A 147 -7.30 26.77 -4.59
N GLN A 148 -7.69 26.38 -5.80
CA GLN A 148 -7.42 25.03 -6.34
C GLN A 148 -5.93 24.84 -6.62
N ARG A 149 -5.26 25.88 -7.12
CA ARG A 149 -3.80 25.88 -7.32
C ARG A 149 -3.06 25.71 -5.99
N LEU A 150 -3.49 26.45 -4.95
CA LEU A 150 -2.95 26.35 -3.59
C LEU A 150 -3.18 24.97 -2.97
N TRP A 151 -4.39 24.40 -3.13
CA TRP A 151 -4.70 23.05 -2.66
C TRP A 151 -3.78 21.99 -3.28
N ARG A 152 -3.56 22.06 -4.59
CA ARG A 152 -2.65 21.14 -5.28
C ARG A 152 -1.19 21.31 -4.88
N ALA A 153 -0.74 22.54 -4.68
CA ALA A 153 0.60 22.79 -4.18
C ALA A 153 0.84 22.13 -2.81
N PHE A 154 -0.18 22.05 -1.95
CA PHE A 154 -0.07 21.38 -0.66
C PHE A 154 -0.15 19.85 -0.72
N GLU A 155 -0.86 19.29 -1.68
CA GLU A 155 -1.02 17.83 -1.82
C GLU A 155 0.17 17.19 -2.54
N ASN A 156 0.66 17.83 -3.60
CA ASN A 156 1.73 17.33 -4.46
C ASN A 156 2.91 18.31 -4.51
N PRO A 157 3.93 18.17 -3.65
CA PRO A 157 5.05 19.11 -3.57
C PRO A 157 5.90 19.18 -4.84
N HIS A 158 5.88 18.14 -5.68
CA HIS A 158 6.61 18.10 -6.95
C HIS A 158 5.95 18.86 -8.10
N THR A 159 4.74 19.39 -7.92
CA THR A 159 4.00 20.10 -8.99
C THR A 159 4.51 21.52 -9.25
N SER A 160 5.13 22.16 -8.25
CA SER A 160 5.60 23.55 -8.35
C SER A 160 6.83 23.76 -7.50
N THR A 161 7.76 24.61 -7.95
CA THR A 161 8.92 25.03 -7.15
C THR A 161 8.50 25.69 -5.84
N VAL A 162 7.40 26.45 -5.84
CA VAL A 162 6.83 27.06 -4.63
C VAL A 162 6.36 25.98 -3.66
N ALA A 163 5.65 24.97 -4.15
CA ALA A 163 5.19 23.82 -3.36
C ALA A 163 6.36 23.08 -2.72
N LEU A 164 7.44 22.87 -3.49
CA LEU A 164 8.67 22.23 -3.03
C LEU A 164 9.37 23.04 -1.93
N VAL A 165 9.46 24.36 -2.08
CA VAL A 165 10.03 25.24 -1.04
C VAL A 165 9.20 25.17 0.25
N PHE A 166 7.88 25.30 0.16
CA PHE A 166 7.00 25.16 1.32
C PHE A 166 7.16 23.80 2.01
N TYR A 167 7.28 22.73 1.24
CA TYR A 167 7.51 21.38 1.74
C TYR A 167 8.80 21.27 2.56
N TYR A 168 9.93 21.74 2.03
CA TYR A 168 11.21 21.68 2.74
C TYR A 168 11.26 22.63 3.95
N VAL A 169 10.71 23.84 3.84
CA VAL A 169 10.67 24.81 4.95
C VAL A 169 9.84 24.28 6.11
N THR A 170 8.64 23.76 5.84
CA THR A 170 7.79 23.16 6.89
C THR A 170 8.45 21.94 7.52
N GLY A 171 9.09 21.07 6.72
CA GLY A 171 9.87 19.94 7.20
C GLY A 171 11.03 20.36 8.11
N PHE A 172 11.76 21.42 7.75
CA PHE A 172 12.83 21.97 8.57
C PHE A 172 12.34 22.45 9.94
N PHE A 173 11.24 23.22 9.99
CA PHE A 173 10.68 23.68 11.26
C PHE A 173 10.11 22.53 12.12
N ILE A 174 9.58 21.46 11.52
CA ILE A 174 9.23 20.23 12.24
C ILE A 174 10.47 19.64 12.91
N ALA A 175 11.57 19.49 12.18
CA ALA A 175 12.81 18.95 12.72
C ALA A 175 13.36 19.83 13.86
N VAL A 176 13.43 21.15 13.67
CA VAL A 176 13.85 22.11 14.72
C VAL A 176 12.96 21.98 15.95
N SER A 177 11.65 21.89 15.77
CA SER A 177 10.68 21.80 16.85
C SER A 177 10.75 20.48 17.63
N VAL A 178 11.13 19.38 16.98
CA VAL A 178 11.39 18.08 17.64
C VAL A 178 12.73 18.10 18.39
N ILE A 179 13.79 18.63 17.75
CA ILE A 179 15.11 18.78 18.39
C ILE A 179 14.99 19.68 19.63
N ALA A 180 14.25 20.78 19.54
CA ALA A 180 13.94 21.66 20.65
C ALA A 180 13.34 20.92 21.85
N ASN A 181 12.31 20.09 21.62
CA ASN A 181 11.69 19.28 22.68
C ASN A 181 12.69 18.33 23.36
N VAL A 182 13.61 17.75 22.60
CA VAL A 182 14.66 16.89 23.15
C VAL A 182 15.64 17.72 23.99
N VAL A 183 16.17 18.81 23.42
CA VAL A 183 17.17 19.66 24.08
C VAL A 183 16.60 20.34 25.33
N GLU A 184 15.31 20.67 25.36
CA GLU A 184 14.62 21.22 26.54
C GLU A 184 14.82 20.34 27.78
N THR A 185 14.88 19.01 27.60
CA THR A 185 15.00 18.02 28.68
C THR A 185 16.44 17.70 29.09
N ILE A 186 17.44 18.08 28.28
CA ILE A 186 18.85 17.76 28.55
C ILE A 186 19.34 18.55 29.78
N PRO A 187 20.09 17.92 30.70
CA PRO A 187 20.69 18.64 31.82
C PRO A 187 21.71 19.66 31.31
N CYS A 188 21.47 20.93 31.61
CA CYS A 188 22.40 22.01 31.31
C CYS A 188 23.41 22.17 32.45
N GLN A 189 24.66 22.51 32.11
CA GLN A 189 25.69 22.80 33.11
C GLN A 189 25.18 23.90 34.06
N PRO A 190 25.35 23.78 35.39
CA PRO A 190 24.88 24.81 36.29
C PRO A 190 25.69 26.11 36.16
N PRO A 191 25.08 27.29 36.38
CA PRO A 191 25.83 28.54 36.50
C PRO A 191 26.81 28.49 37.69
N PRO A 192 27.90 29.26 37.66
CA PRO A 192 28.87 29.30 38.76
C PRO A 192 28.15 29.69 40.07
N GLY A 193 28.14 28.78 41.05
CA GLY A 193 27.52 28.97 42.36
C GLY A 193 26.32 28.08 42.72
N ARG A 194 25.75 27.30 41.79
CA ARG A 194 24.70 26.30 42.08
C ARG A 194 25.20 24.86 41.84
N LYS A 195 24.95 23.95 42.79
CA LYS A 195 25.34 22.52 42.67
C LYS A 195 24.31 21.64 41.96
N ARG A 196 23.07 22.10 41.77
CA ARG A 196 21.98 21.29 41.22
C ARG A 196 21.93 21.40 39.70
N GLN A 197 22.00 20.26 39.01
CA GLN A 197 21.74 20.17 37.57
C GLN A 197 20.28 20.53 37.31
N GLN A 198 20.05 21.40 36.35
CA GLN A 198 18.72 21.85 35.91
C GLN A 198 18.60 21.63 34.40
N PRO A 199 17.42 21.27 33.88
CA PRO A 199 17.24 21.07 32.46
C PRO A 199 17.43 22.39 31.70
N CYS A 200 17.85 22.29 30.44
CA CYS A 200 18.12 23.46 29.60
C CYS A 200 16.88 24.34 29.39
N GLY A 201 15.68 23.75 29.37
CA GLY A 201 14.41 24.48 29.32
C GLY A 201 14.24 25.48 30.46
N ASP A 202 14.58 25.10 31.69
CA ASP A 202 14.47 25.96 32.87
C ASP A 202 15.56 27.04 32.91
N ARG A 203 16.71 26.78 32.28
CA ARG A 203 17.81 27.75 32.21
C ARG A 203 17.55 28.85 31.18
N PHE A 204 16.99 28.50 30.03
CA PHE A 204 16.74 29.43 28.92
C PHE A 204 15.25 29.47 28.53
N PRO A 205 14.33 29.76 29.47
CA PRO A 205 12.89 29.63 29.23
C PRO A 205 12.40 30.56 28.11
N LEU A 206 12.98 31.76 28.00
CA LEU A 206 12.63 32.72 26.96
C LEU A 206 13.03 32.23 25.56
N ALA A 207 14.19 31.60 25.42
CA ALA A 207 14.68 31.12 24.12
C ALA A 207 13.81 29.96 23.61
N PHE A 208 13.53 28.97 24.47
CA PHE A 208 12.66 27.86 24.13
C PHE A 208 11.22 28.31 23.87
N SER A 209 10.68 29.21 24.69
CA SER A 209 9.33 29.74 24.50
C SER A 209 9.18 30.55 23.20
N CYS A 210 10.17 31.38 22.85
CA CYS A 210 10.18 32.12 21.59
C CYS A 210 10.26 31.18 20.39
N MET A 211 11.12 30.17 20.43
CA MET A 211 11.26 29.17 19.38
C MET A 211 9.99 28.32 19.21
N ASP A 212 9.41 27.84 20.31
CA ASP A 212 8.16 27.07 20.30
C ASP A 212 7.02 27.91 19.72
N THR A 213 6.90 29.16 20.16
CA THR A 213 5.88 30.11 19.66
C THR A 213 6.06 30.32 18.16
N ALA A 214 7.29 30.54 17.68
CA ALA A 214 7.56 30.68 16.26
C ALA A 214 7.16 29.43 15.45
N CYS A 215 7.50 28.23 15.92
CA CYS A 215 7.14 26.97 15.26
C CYS A 215 5.62 26.76 15.23
N VAL A 216 4.92 27.02 16.34
CA VAL A 216 3.47 26.87 16.43
C VAL A 216 2.75 27.87 15.53
N LEU A 217 3.22 29.11 15.45
CA LEU A 217 2.66 30.12 14.54
C LEU A 217 2.79 29.67 13.08
N ILE A 218 3.96 29.15 12.68
CA ILE A 218 4.17 28.59 11.34
C ILE A 218 3.22 27.42 11.08
N PHE A 219 3.12 26.47 12.01
CA PHE A 219 2.23 25.30 11.85
C PHE A 219 0.74 25.68 11.84
N THR A 220 0.35 26.68 12.61
CA THR A 220 -1.02 27.21 12.60
C THR A 220 -1.31 27.88 11.27
N GLY A 221 -0.41 28.74 10.78
CA GLY A 221 -0.56 29.38 9.47
C GLY A 221 -0.66 28.36 8.34
N GLU A 222 0.21 27.34 8.36
CA GLU A 222 0.18 26.22 7.42
C GLU A 222 -1.16 25.46 7.45
N TYR A 223 -1.67 25.15 8.65
CA TYR A 223 -2.95 24.47 8.82
C TYR A 223 -4.13 25.32 8.32
N LEU A 224 -4.17 26.61 8.65
CA LEU A 224 -5.21 27.54 8.20
C LEU A 224 -5.20 27.72 6.68
N LEU A 225 -4.00 27.84 6.07
CA LEU A 225 -3.85 27.91 4.62
C LEU A 225 -4.38 26.65 3.93
N ARG A 226 -4.12 25.46 4.49
CA ARG A 226 -4.68 24.20 3.96
C ARG A 226 -6.19 24.11 4.15
N LEU A 227 -6.70 24.51 5.30
CA LEU A 227 -8.14 24.53 5.57
C LEU A 227 -8.88 25.51 4.63
N PHE A 228 -8.26 26.64 4.30
CA PHE A 228 -8.77 27.59 3.31
C PHE A 228 -8.74 27.03 1.89
N ALA A 229 -7.64 26.37 1.52
CA ALA A 229 -7.46 25.75 0.21
C ALA A 229 -8.39 24.55 -0.03
N ALA A 230 -8.77 23.83 1.04
CA ALA A 230 -9.54 22.60 0.96
C ALA A 230 -10.88 22.76 0.21
N PRO A 231 -11.24 21.81 -0.69
CA PRO A 231 -12.52 21.85 -1.40
C PRO A 231 -13.71 21.67 -0.46
N SER A 232 -13.59 20.81 0.56
CA SER A 232 -14.60 20.59 1.60
C SER A 232 -13.98 20.61 3.00
N ARG A 233 -14.29 21.66 3.78
CA ARG A 233 -13.69 21.91 5.10
C ARG A 233 -14.00 20.81 6.11
N CYS A 234 -15.25 20.36 6.20
CA CYS A 234 -15.64 19.31 7.15
C CYS A 234 -14.97 17.96 6.85
N ARG A 235 -14.79 17.62 5.57
CA ARG A 235 -14.06 16.40 5.17
C ARG A 235 -12.58 16.52 5.52
N PHE A 236 -12.00 17.69 5.26
CA PHE A 236 -10.61 17.98 5.63
C PHE A 236 -10.40 17.89 7.14
N LEU A 237 -11.25 18.50 7.96
CA LEU A 237 -11.18 18.45 9.43
C LEU A 237 -11.25 17.03 10.00
N ARG A 238 -12.01 16.14 9.35
CA ARG A 238 -12.13 14.72 9.76
C ARG A 238 -11.02 13.82 9.23
N SER A 239 -10.12 14.32 8.39
CA SER A 239 -9.01 13.52 7.85
C SER A 239 -7.93 13.29 8.91
N VAL A 240 -7.36 12.07 8.95
CA VAL A 240 -6.33 11.69 9.94
C VAL A 240 -5.14 12.65 9.91
N MET A 241 -4.69 13.05 8.72
CA MET A 241 -3.56 13.96 8.55
C MET A 241 -3.85 15.37 9.08
N SER A 242 -5.10 15.84 8.97
CA SER A 242 -5.53 17.13 9.54
C SER A 242 -5.66 17.07 11.06
N ILE A 243 -6.10 15.93 11.62
CA ILE A 243 -6.13 15.71 13.07
C ILE A 243 -4.71 15.78 13.64
N ILE A 244 -3.73 15.15 12.99
CA ILE A 244 -2.31 15.23 13.39
C ILE A 244 -1.82 16.69 13.40
N ASP A 245 -2.17 17.47 12.37
CA ASP A 245 -1.80 18.89 12.28
C ASP A 245 -2.38 19.71 13.46
N VAL A 246 -3.62 19.41 13.90
CA VAL A 246 -4.26 20.06 15.07
C VAL A 246 -3.61 19.62 16.38
N VAL A 247 -3.42 18.32 16.58
CA VAL A 247 -2.81 17.76 17.79
C VAL A 247 -1.37 18.30 17.99
N ALA A 248 -0.65 18.60 16.92
CA ALA A 248 0.69 19.18 16.98
C ALA A 248 0.74 20.61 17.55
N ILE A 249 -0.31 21.42 17.34
CA ILE A 249 -0.38 22.82 17.82
C ILE A 249 -1.21 22.98 19.11
N LEU A 250 -2.10 22.03 19.39
CA LEU A 250 -3.06 22.07 20.48
C LEU A 250 -2.42 22.30 21.87
N PRO A 251 -1.29 21.66 22.26
CA PRO A 251 -0.71 21.84 23.59
C PRO A 251 -0.33 23.29 23.90
N TYR A 252 0.09 24.07 22.89
CA TYR A 252 0.44 25.48 23.05
C TYR A 252 -0.78 26.33 23.34
N TYR A 253 -1.85 26.16 22.55
CA TYR A 253 -3.09 26.92 22.73
C TYR A 253 -3.81 26.57 24.03
N ILE A 254 -3.82 25.28 24.44
CA ILE A 254 -4.35 24.90 25.75
C ILE A 254 -3.54 25.58 26.87
N GLY A 255 -2.21 25.61 26.75
CA GLY A 255 -1.33 26.29 27.72
C GLY A 255 -1.57 27.80 27.81
N LEU A 256 -2.01 28.45 26.71
CA LEU A 256 -2.33 29.88 26.70
C LEU A 256 -3.69 30.21 27.34
N VAL A 257 -4.67 29.30 27.19
CA VAL A 257 -6.05 29.51 27.68
C VAL A 257 -6.19 29.14 29.17
N MET A 258 -5.36 28.24 29.69
CA MET A 258 -5.41 27.84 31.09
C MET A 258 -4.86 28.96 32.00
N PRO A 259 -5.63 29.46 32.99
CA PRO A 259 -5.15 30.47 33.93
C PRO A 259 -4.02 29.90 34.82
N GLU A 260 -3.05 30.76 35.16
CA GLU A 260 -1.94 30.46 36.08
C GLU A 260 -2.45 30.29 37.53
N ASN A 261 -3.20 29.24 37.79
CA ASN A 261 -3.57 28.82 39.13
C ASN A 261 -2.52 27.83 39.65
N GLU A 262 -2.08 27.97 40.90
CA GLU A 262 -0.99 27.14 41.47
C GLU A 262 -1.30 25.63 41.46
N ASP A 263 -2.58 25.24 41.57
CA ASP A 263 -3.04 23.84 41.48
C ASP A 263 -2.92 23.24 40.06
N VAL A 264 -2.76 24.09 39.04
CA VAL A 264 -2.73 23.70 37.61
C VAL A 264 -1.29 23.58 37.10
N SER A 265 -0.28 23.93 37.92
CA SER A 265 1.15 23.81 37.60
C SER A 265 1.54 22.40 37.11
N GLY A 266 0.97 21.35 37.71
CA GLY A 266 1.17 19.96 37.26
C GLY A 266 0.53 19.64 35.90
N ALA A 267 -0.57 20.31 35.56
CA ALA A 267 -1.22 20.15 34.25
C ALA A 267 -0.37 20.79 33.14
N PHE A 268 0.30 21.92 33.41
CA PHE A 268 1.24 22.52 32.44
C PHE A 268 2.42 21.60 32.14
N VAL A 269 2.96 20.89 33.14
CA VAL A 269 4.02 19.89 32.93
C VAL A 269 3.51 18.71 32.09
N THR A 270 2.28 18.25 32.36
CA THR A 270 1.66 17.14 31.62
C THR A 270 1.39 17.52 30.15
N LEU A 271 0.99 18.77 29.88
CA LEU A 271 0.77 19.27 28.52
C LEU A 271 2.06 19.33 27.68
N ARG A 272 3.23 19.45 28.31
CA ARG A 272 4.52 19.40 27.60
C ARG A 272 4.76 18.04 26.95
N VAL A 273 4.27 16.93 27.54
CA VAL A 273 4.40 15.59 26.95
C VAL A 273 3.68 15.52 25.61
N PHE A 274 2.50 16.14 25.49
CA PHE A 274 1.74 16.14 24.24
C PHE A 274 2.45 16.88 23.10
N ARG A 275 3.47 17.70 23.38
CA ARG A 275 4.30 18.30 22.31
C ARG A 275 5.01 17.24 21.48
N VAL A 276 5.28 16.05 22.02
CA VAL A 276 5.89 14.94 21.29
C VAL A 276 5.06 14.53 20.07
N PHE A 277 3.72 14.70 20.12
CA PHE A 277 2.84 14.36 19.00
C PHE A 277 3.14 15.16 17.73
N ARG A 278 3.83 16.31 17.83
CA ARG A 278 4.30 17.06 16.65
C ARG A 278 5.24 16.25 15.75
N ILE A 279 5.89 15.21 16.27
CA ILE A 279 6.72 14.28 15.48
C ILE A 279 5.89 13.60 14.39
N PHE A 280 4.61 13.30 14.65
CA PHE A 280 3.73 12.67 13.69
C PHE A 280 3.41 13.57 12.51
N LYS A 281 3.59 14.89 12.62
CA LYS A 281 3.44 15.80 11.48
C LYS A 281 4.41 15.47 10.34
N PHE A 282 5.56 14.87 10.67
CA PHE A 282 6.53 14.36 9.69
C PHE A 282 5.93 13.26 8.79
N SER A 283 4.82 12.61 9.18
CA SER A 283 4.12 11.66 8.32
C SER A 283 3.69 12.28 7.00
N ARG A 284 3.33 13.57 6.96
CA ARG A 284 2.97 14.26 5.71
C ARG A 284 4.17 14.39 4.75
N HIS A 285 5.37 14.50 5.31
CA HIS A 285 6.65 14.60 4.61
C HIS A 285 7.32 13.25 4.36
N SER A 286 6.66 12.15 4.71
CA SER A 286 7.19 10.81 4.49
C SER A 286 6.13 9.93 3.85
N GLN A 287 6.30 9.66 2.55
CA GLN A 287 5.48 8.68 1.84
C GLN A 287 5.52 7.32 2.56
N GLY A 288 6.68 6.90 3.07
CA GLY A 288 6.82 5.65 3.83
C GLY A 288 5.94 5.60 5.08
N LEU A 289 5.85 6.68 5.85
CA LEU A 289 4.97 6.74 7.04
C LEU A 289 3.49 6.79 6.66
N ARG A 290 3.12 7.43 5.54
CA ARG A 290 1.74 7.40 5.01
C ARG A 290 1.36 5.97 4.62
N ILE A 291 2.21 5.30 3.83
CA ILE A 291 2.01 3.90 3.41
C ILE A 291 1.92 3.00 4.64
N LEU A 292 2.81 3.17 5.63
CA LEU A 292 2.73 2.45 6.90
C LEU A 292 1.36 2.65 7.57
N GLY A 293 0.84 3.88 7.65
CA GLY A 293 -0.50 4.15 8.18
C GLY A 293 -1.63 3.43 7.42
N TYR A 294 -1.60 3.45 6.09
CA TYR A 294 -2.59 2.75 5.26
C TYR A 294 -2.51 1.23 5.43
N THR A 295 -1.29 0.66 5.46
CA THR A 295 -1.08 -0.77 5.69
C THR A 295 -1.56 -1.22 7.07
N LEU A 296 -1.31 -0.43 8.12
CA LEU A 296 -1.80 -0.71 9.47
C LEU A 296 -3.33 -0.66 9.54
N LYS A 297 -3.97 0.28 8.83
CA LYS A 297 -5.43 0.31 8.72
C LYS A 297 -5.96 -0.93 8.00
N SER A 298 -5.31 -1.36 6.92
CA SER A 298 -5.69 -2.55 6.17
C SER A 298 -5.51 -3.83 6.97
N CYS A 299 -4.48 -3.91 7.81
CA CYS A 299 -4.18 -5.07 8.65
C CYS A 299 -4.74 -4.94 10.08
N ALA A 300 -5.71 -4.04 10.30
CA ALA A 300 -6.19 -3.71 11.63
C ALA A 300 -6.85 -4.91 12.33
N SER A 301 -7.51 -5.79 11.56
CA SER A 301 -8.09 -7.04 12.04
C SER A 301 -7.04 -8.00 12.58
N GLU A 302 -5.96 -8.21 11.81
CA GLU A 302 -4.86 -9.13 12.13
C GLU A 302 -4.04 -8.60 13.31
N LEU A 303 -3.77 -7.29 13.32
CA LEU A 303 -3.12 -6.63 14.45
C LEU A 303 -4.01 -6.68 15.70
N GLY A 304 -5.33 -6.52 15.55
CA GLY A 304 -6.30 -6.66 16.62
C GLY A 304 -6.29 -8.06 17.24
N PHE A 305 -6.24 -9.10 16.42
CA PHE A 305 -6.12 -10.48 16.88
C PHE A 305 -4.79 -10.75 17.60
N LEU A 306 -3.66 -10.23 17.09
CA LEU A 306 -2.36 -10.31 17.76
C LEU A 306 -2.39 -9.64 19.13
N LEU A 307 -2.91 -8.40 19.22
CA LEU A 307 -3.01 -7.68 20.48
C LEU A 307 -3.96 -8.36 21.48
N PHE A 308 -5.08 -8.89 21.00
CA PHE A 308 -6.05 -9.63 21.82
C PHE A 308 -5.43 -10.90 22.41
N SER A 309 -4.80 -11.74 21.57
CA SER A 309 -4.16 -12.98 22.01
C SER A 309 -2.98 -12.73 22.96
N LEU A 310 -2.16 -11.70 22.69
CA LEU A 310 -1.05 -11.30 23.55
C LEU A 310 -1.54 -10.77 24.91
N THR A 311 -2.59 -9.96 24.94
CA THR A 311 -3.19 -9.46 26.20
C THR A 311 -3.75 -10.62 27.03
N MET A 312 -4.47 -11.55 26.40
CA MET A 312 -4.99 -12.74 27.07
C MET A 312 -3.86 -13.58 27.69
N ALA A 313 -2.80 -13.84 26.92
CA ALA A 313 -1.64 -14.59 27.40
C ALA A 313 -0.92 -13.86 28.56
N ILE A 314 -0.76 -12.54 28.49
CA ILE A 314 -0.18 -11.75 29.59
C ILE A 314 -0.99 -11.92 30.87
N ILE A 315 -2.33 -11.81 30.79
CA ILE A 315 -3.20 -11.95 31.97
C ILE A 315 -3.06 -13.33 32.60
N ILE A 316 -3.06 -14.39 31.79
CA ILE A 316 -2.94 -15.78 32.26
C ILE A 316 -1.59 -16.00 32.94
N PHE A 317 -0.49 -15.70 32.25
CA PHE A 317 0.85 -15.96 32.77
C PHE A 317 1.21 -15.09 33.97
N ALA A 318 0.80 -13.82 33.98
CA ALA A 318 1.02 -12.95 35.14
C ALA A 318 0.26 -13.44 36.38
N THR A 319 -0.97 -13.94 36.20
CA THR A 319 -1.74 -14.53 37.30
C THR A 319 -1.06 -15.79 37.84
N VAL A 320 -0.63 -16.70 36.96
CA VAL A 320 0.09 -17.92 37.36
C VAL A 320 1.41 -17.58 38.07
N MET A 321 2.18 -16.65 37.52
CA MET A 321 3.45 -16.21 38.12
C MET A 321 3.28 -15.56 39.49
N PHE A 322 2.27 -14.71 39.65
CA PHE A 322 1.96 -14.11 40.94
C PHE A 322 1.67 -15.19 41.99
N TYR A 323 0.81 -16.17 41.68
CA TYR A 323 0.49 -17.24 42.62
C TYR A 323 1.65 -18.20 42.86
N ALA A 324 2.51 -18.45 41.87
CA ALA A 324 3.70 -19.28 42.02
C ALA A 324 4.74 -18.65 42.96
N GLU A 325 4.85 -17.32 42.98
CA GLU A 325 5.87 -16.59 43.76
C GLU A 325 5.34 -15.95 45.05
N LYS A 326 4.01 -15.96 45.29
CA LYS A 326 3.35 -15.30 46.44
C LYS A 326 3.90 -15.73 47.81
N GLY A 327 4.46 -16.93 47.91
CA GLY A 327 4.95 -17.52 49.17
C GLY A 327 6.37 -17.13 49.59
N THR A 328 7.12 -16.41 48.76
CA THR A 328 8.53 -16.06 49.04
C THR A 328 8.64 -14.74 49.81
N ARG A 329 9.58 -14.61 50.75
CA ARG A 329 9.74 -13.40 51.60
C ARG A 329 10.44 -12.20 50.94
N SER A 330 10.88 -12.32 49.67
CA SER A 330 11.61 -11.28 48.93
C SER A 330 11.33 -11.35 47.43
N THR A 331 10.05 -11.29 47.06
CA THR A 331 9.60 -11.34 45.67
C THR A 331 9.19 -9.96 45.18
N ASN A 332 9.58 -9.62 43.95
CA ASN A 332 9.13 -8.40 43.26
C ASN A 332 7.70 -8.56 42.67
N PHE A 333 7.09 -9.76 42.77
CA PHE A 333 5.73 -10.06 42.32
C PHE A 333 4.70 -9.61 43.39
N THR A 334 4.55 -8.30 43.59
CA THR A 334 3.67 -7.73 44.63
C THR A 334 2.19 -7.79 44.28
N SER A 335 1.84 -7.73 43.00
CA SER A 335 0.47 -7.74 42.49
C SER A 335 0.41 -8.32 41.08
N ILE A 336 -0.78 -8.69 40.60
CA ILE A 336 -0.95 -9.17 39.23
C ILE A 336 -0.52 -8.11 38.19
N PRO A 337 -0.87 -6.81 38.34
CA PRO A 337 -0.34 -5.77 37.45
C PRO A 337 1.19 -5.61 37.52
N ALA A 338 1.81 -5.80 38.69
CA ALA A 338 3.28 -5.81 38.78
C ALA A 338 3.86 -7.02 38.02
N ALA A 339 3.19 -8.17 38.05
CA ALA A 339 3.57 -9.34 37.27
C ALA A 339 3.38 -9.15 35.75
N PHE A 340 2.50 -8.24 35.28
CA PHE A 340 2.41 -7.90 33.85
C PHE A 340 3.76 -7.42 33.30
N TRP A 341 4.51 -6.63 34.07
CA TRP A 341 5.82 -6.15 33.63
C TRP A 341 6.77 -7.31 33.33
N TYR A 342 6.92 -8.24 34.27
CA TYR A 342 7.68 -9.47 34.06
C TYR A 342 7.19 -10.25 32.83
N THR A 343 5.89 -10.51 32.74
CA THR A 343 5.32 -11.31 31.65
C THR A 343 5.49 -10.64 30.28
N ILE A 344 5.32 -9.32 30.16
CA ILE A 344 5.57 -8.57 28.93
C ILE A 344 7.03 -8.70 28.51
N VAL A 345 7.96 -8.45 29.44
CA VAL A 345 9.42 -8.49 29.20
C VAL A 345 9.89 -9.91 28.84
N THR A 346 9.31 -10.95 29.46
CA THR A 346 9.65 -12.36 29.18
C THR A 346 9.03 -12.85 27.86
N MET A 347 7.76 -12.55 27.58
CA MET A 347 7.08 -12.97 26.34
C MET A 347 7.65 -12.28 25.10
N THR A 348 8.08 -11.03 25.23
CA THR A 348 8.77 -10.27 24.16
C THR A 348 10.27 -10.58 24.07
N THR A 349 10.77 -11.55 24.87
CA THR A 349 12.17 -11.98 24.90
C THR A 349 13.20 -10.90 25.25
N LEU A 350 12.77 -9.80 25.88
CA LEU A 350 13.67 -8.72 26.32
C LEU A 350 14.53 -9.12 27.52
N GLY A 351 13.92 -9.66 28.57
CA GLY A 351 14.63 -10.22 29.73
C GLY A 351 15.56 -9.26 30.49
N TYR A 352 15.10 -8.09 30.92
CA TYR A 352 15.91 -7.11 31.67
C TYR A 352 16.55 -7.67 32.96
N GLY A 353 15.94 -8.67 33.59
CA GLY A 353 16.47 -9.34 34.79
C GLY A 353 16.21 -8.60 36.10
N ASP A 354 15.43 -7.52 36.07
CA ASP A 354 14.96 -6.75 37.23
C ASP A 354 13.89 -7.49 38.05
N MET A 355 13.12 -8.36 37.39
CA MET A 355 12.18 -9.30 38.01
C MET A 355 12.46 -10.72 37.52
N VAL A 356 12.68 -11.67 38.44
CA VAL A 356 12.93 -13.09 38.12
C VAL A 356 12.27 -14.01 39.14
N PRO A 357 11.71 -15.16 38.73
CA PRO A 357 11.14 -16.13 39.65
C PRO A 357 12.22 -16.82 40.49
N SER A 358 11.96 -16.90 41.78
CA SER A 358 12.85 -17.57 42.74
C SER A 358 12.48 -19.04 42.92
N THR A 359 11.19 -19.38 42.81
CA THR A 359 10.66 -20.73 43.06
C THR A 359 10.87 -21.65 41.87
N ILE A 360 10.92 -22.97 42.14
CA ILE A 360 11.01 -23.98 41.08
C ILE A 360 9.76 -23.91 40.17
N ALA A 361 8.58 -23.75 40.76
CA ALA A 361 7.33 -23.60 40.02
C ALA A 361 7.35 -22.35 39.12
N GLY A 362 7.76 -21.20 39.66
CA GLY A 362 7.91 -19.96 38.91
C GLY A 362 8.92 -20.07 37.77
N LYS A 363 10.01 -20.82 37.94
CA LYS A 363 10.97 -21.11 36.86
C LYS A 363 10.37 -22.00 35.77
N ILE A 364 9.60 -23.02 36.13
CA ILE A 364 8.91 -23.87 35.14
C ILE A 364 7.88 -23.06 34.35
N PHE A 365 7.01 -22.30 35.03
CA PHE A 365 6.02 -21.46 34.37
C PHE A 365 6.65 -20.30 33.59
N GLY A 366 7.77 -19.76 34.07
CA GLY A 366 8.57 -18.77 33.35
C GLY A 366 9.13 -19.31 32.03
N SER A 367 9.63 -20.56 32.03
CA SER A 367 10.09 -21.23 30.80
C SER A 367 8.95 -21.45 29.80
N ILE A 368 7.78 -21.89 30.27
CA ILE A 368 6.58 -22.06 29.43
C ILE A 368 6.10 -20.70 28.89
N CYS A 369 6.13 -19.66 29.73
CA CYS A 369 5.77 -18.29 29.36
C CYS A 369 6.69 -17.74 28.25
N SER A 370 8.01 -17.94 28.37
CA SER A 370 8.95 -17.52 27.34
C SER A 370 8.73 -18.25 26.01
N LEU A 371 8.55 -19.58 26.04
CA LEU A 371 8.30 -20.37 24.83
C LEU A 371 6.98 -19.98 24.14
N SER A 372 5.91 -19.83 24.93
CA SER A 372 4.60 -19.43 24.40
C SER A 372 4.59 -18.00 23.84
N GLY A 373 5.34 -17.07 24.44
CA GLY A 373 5.48 -15.71 23.92
C GLY A 373 6.06 -15.67 22.51
N VAL A 374 7.12 -16.44 22.27
CA VAL A 374 7.71 -16.58 20.93
C VAL A 374 6.69 -17.12 19.92
N LEU A 375 5.94 -18.16 20.29
CA LEU A 375 4.92 -18.75 19.41
C LEU A 375 3.77 -17.77 19.10
N VAL A 376 3.26 -17.06 20.10
CA VAL A 376 2.15 -16.10 19.94
C VAL A 376 2.55 -14.95 19.03
N ILE A 377 3.79 -14.45 19.13
CA ILE A 377 4.28 -13.36 18.27
C ILE A 377 4.63 -13.88 16.86
N ALA A 378 5.20 -15.09 16.75
CA ALA A 378 5.67 -15.63 15.48
C ALA A 378 4.55 -15.94 14.48
N LEU A 379 3.31 -16.22 14.92
CA LEU A 379 2.22 -16.58 14.01
C LEU A 379 1.64 -15.39 13.22
N PRO A 380 1.32 -14.24 13.83
CA PRO A 380 0.66 -13.14 13.11
C PRO A 380 1.65 -12.22 12.37
N VAL A 381 2.91 -12.12 12.85
CA VAL A 381 3.91 -11.22 12.26
C VAL A 381 4.17 -11.51 10.77
N PRO A 382 4.36 -12.77 10.31
CA PRO A 382 4.54 -13.06 8.89
C PRO A 382 3.35 -12.64 8.02
N VAL A 383 2.12 -12.75 8.53
CA VAL A 383 0.91 -12.31 7.82
C VAL A 383 0.93 -10.80 7.65
N ILE A 384 1.22 -10.06 8.72
CA ILE A 384 1.35 -8.60 8.69
C ILE A 384 2.48 -8.17 7.74
N VAL A 385 3.64 -8.84 7.79
CA VAL A 385 4.79 -8.56 6.91
C VAL A 385 4.46 -8.84 5.45
N SER A 386 3.76 -9.94 5.16
CA SER A 386 3.32 -10.28 3.81
C SER A 386 2.37 -9.23 3.25
N ASN A 387 1.37 -8.81 4.03
CA ASN A 387 0.44 -7.74 3.65
C ASN A 387 1.16 -6.39 3.45
N PHE A 388 2.07 -6.03 4.36
CA PHE A 388 2.88 -4.83 4.24
C PHE A 388 3.73 -4.86 2.97
N SER A 389 4.41 -5.97 2.69
CA SER A 389 5.24 -6.17 1.49
C SER A 389 4.41 -6.04 0.21
N ARG A 390 3.23 -6.65 0.17
CA ARG A 390 2.28 -6.57 -0.96
C ARG A 390 1.90 -5.12 -1.25
N ILE A 391 1.40 -4.39 -0.24
CA ILE A 391 0.95 -2.99 -0.38
C ILE A 391 2.12 -2.05 -0.70
N TYR A 392 3.29 -2.29 -0.11
CA TYR A 392 4.49 -1.50 -0.39
C TYR A 392 4.94 -1.66 -1.85
N HIS A 393 4.99 -2.90 -2.36
CA HIS A 393 5.35 -3.16 -3.75
C HIS A 393 4.29 -2.69 -4.76
N GLN A 394 3.00 -2.76 -4.42
CA GLN A 394 1.93 -2.19 -5.24
C GLN A 394 2.11 -0.68 -5.41
N ASN A 395 2.30 0.06 -4.31
CA ASN A 395 2.55 1.51 -4.37
C ASN A 395 3.82 1.85 -5.18
N GLN A 396 4.91 1.11 -5.03
CA GLN A 396 6.11 1.30 -5.88
C GLN A 396 5.84 1.06 -7.37
N ARG A 397 5.02 0.06 -7.71
CA ARG A 397 4.67 -0.22 -9.11
C ARG A 397 3.78 0.88 -9.68
N ALA A 398 2.82 1.37 -8.90
CA ALA A 398 2.01 2.53 -9.26
C ALA A 398 2.90 3.76 -9.51
N ASP A 399 3.86 4.04 -8.61
CA ASP A 399 4.81 5.14 -8.79
C ASP A 399 5.68 4.99 -10.06
N LYS A 400 6.15 3.77 -10.36
CA LYS A 400 6.88 3.49 -11.61
C LYS A 400 6.02 3.66 -12.86
N ARG A 401 4.76 3.23 -12.83
CA ARG A 401 3.80 3.45 -13.93
C ARG A 401 3.55 4.95 -14.15
N ARG A 402 3.40 5.72 -13.07
CA ARG A 402 3.28 7.19 -13.12
C ARG A 402 4.47 7.85 -13.81
N MET A 403 5.69 7.39 -13.52
CA MET A 403 6.90 7.90 -14.19
C MET A 403 6.95 7.57 -15.69
N GLN A 404 6.42 6.41 -16.10
CA GLN A 404 6.39 5.99 -17.50
C GLN A 404 5.26 6.65 -18.30
N GLY A 405 4.06 6.81 -17.72
CA GLY A 405 2.93 7.51 -18.34
C GLY A 405 3.22 8.99 -18.59
N GLY A 406 3.82 9.69 -17.62
CA GLY A 406 4.19 11.10 -17.77
C GLY A 406 5.31 11.36 -18.80
N ALA A 407 6.18 10.37 -19.05
CA ALA A 407 7.18 10.46 -20.12
C ALA A 407 6.54 10.36 -21.52
N GLY A 408 5.45 9.61 -21.67
CA GLY A 408 4.68 9.49 -22.92
C GLY A 408 3.99 10.81 -23.32
N GLU A 409 3.42 11.54 -22.36
CA GLU A 409 2.75 12.82 -22.62
C GLU A 409 3.73 13.96 -22.99
N LEU A 410 4.94 13.99 -22.41
CA LEU A 410 5.98 14.94 -22.84
C LEU A 410 6.53 14.60 -24.23
N GLY A 411 6.59 13.32 -24.60
CA GLY A 411 6.95 12.88 -25.96
C GLY A 411 5.91 13.26 -27.02
N GLY A 412 4.62 13.13 -26.70
CA GLY A 412 3.52 13.49 -27.61
C GLY A 412 3.40 14.99 -27.89
N ARG A 413 3.82 15.84 -26.94
CA ARG A 413 3.86 17.31 -27.12
C ARG A 413 5.02 17.81 -27.98
N PHE A 414 6.06 17.00 -28.20
CA PHE A 414 7.19 17.38 -29.05
C PHE A 414 7.01 16.99 -30.53
N VAL A 415 6.04 16.11 -30.84
CA VAL A 415 5.77 15.66 -32.22
C VAL A 415 4.84 16.63 -32.98
N SER A 416 4.14 17.55 -32.30
CA SER A 416 3.20 18.48 -32.95
C SER A 416 3.78 19.86 -33.32
N VAL A 417 5.08 20.12 -33.12
CA VAL A 417 5.71 21.41 -33.45
C VAL A 417 7.04 21.19 -34.16
N SER A 418 7.00 20.93 -35.48
CA SER A 418 8.09 21.07 -36.48
C SER A 418 7.60 20.42 -37.79
N LEU A 419 7.53 21.01 -38.99
CA LEU A 419 7.93 22.30 -39.55
C LEU A 419 7.10 22.46 -40.84
N THR A 420 6.21 23.44 -40.96
CA THR A 420 5.74 23.91 -42.27
C THR A 420 6.81 24.83 -42.84
N LEU A 421 7.78 24.24 -43.57
CA LEU A 421 8.71 25.01 -44.39
C LEU A 421 7.97 25.54 -45.64
N PRO A 422 8.09 26.83 -45.98
CA PRO A 422 7.63 27.32 -47.28
C PRO A 422 8.55 26.77 -48.38
N PRO A 423 8.06 26.63 -49.64
CA PRO A 423 8.87 26.10 -50.73
C PRO A 423 10.02 27.08 -51.05
N PRO A 424 11.22 26.60 -51.39
CA PRO A 424 12.32 27.47 -51.78
C PRO A 424 12.10 28.01 -53.20
N ALA A 425 12.44 29.28 -53.39
CA ALA A 425 12.48 29.94 -54.69
C ALA A 425 13.59 29.34 -55.57
N GLU A 426 13.31 29.24 -56.88
CA GLU A 426 14.28 28.88 -57.90
C GLU A 426 15.41 29.92 -57.99
N GLU A 427 16.66 29.48 -57.98
CA GLU A 427 17.75 30.23 -58.61
C GLU A 427 18.84 29.29 -59.14
N HIS A 428 19.34 29.65 -60.32
CA HIS A 428 20.17 28.90 -61.25
C HIS A 428 21.63 28.68 -60.79
N HIS A 429 22.22 27.56 -61.24
CA HIS A 429 23.62 27.28 -61.61
C HIS A 429 24.76 27.97 -60.82
N ASP A 430 25.71 27.20 -60.24
CA ASP A 430 26.88 26.67 -60.98
C ASP A 430 27.75 25.70 -60.16
N GLN A 431 28.56 24.94 -60.88
CA GLN A 431 29.36 23.77 -60.48
C GLN A 431 30.47 24.03 -59.42
N ARG A 432 30.70 23.05 -58.51
CA ARG A 432 31.97 22.29 -58.35
C ARG A 432 31.96 21.37 -57.12
N LEU A 433 32.21 20.08 -57.37
CA LEU A 433 32.69 19.03 -56.45
C LEU A 433 34.20 19.25 -56.16
N PRO A 434 34.79 18.73 -55.06
CA PRO A 434 34.95 17.28 -54.87
C PRO A 434 34.80 16.73 -53.43
N ALA A 435 34.72 15.40 -53.42
CA ALA A 435 34.54 14.46 -52.32
C ALA A 435 35.63 14.47 -51.24
N LEU A 436 35.31 13.90 -50.06
CA LEU A 436 36.08 12.80 -49.45
C LEU A 436 35.42 12.22 -48.17
N GLN A 437 35.10 10.93 -48.29
CA GLN A 437 35.22 9.82 -47.34
C GLN A 437 34.46 9.76 -46.00
N ALA A 438 33.78 8.61 -45.89
CA ALA A 438 33.13 8.02 -44.75
C ALA A 438 34.11 7.51 -43.69
N GLU A 439 33.67 7.42 -42.44
CA GLU A 439 33.78 6.17 -41.68
C GLU A 439 32.74 6.06 -40.55
N ARG A 440 32.21 4.84 -40.42
CA ARG A 440 31.24 4.39 -39.42
C ARG A 440 31.97 3.97 -38.15
N GLY A 441 31.33 4.13 -36.99
CA GLY A 441 31.78 3.48 -35.75
C GLY A 441 30.83 3.66 -34.58
N CYS A 442 29.84 2.78 -34.46
CA CYS A 442 29.12 2.53 -33.20
C CYS A 442 30.03 1.79 -32.21
N THR A 443 30.07 2.21 -30.95
CA THR A 443 30.20 1.31 -29.80
C THR A 443 29.58 1.92 -28.54
N LEU A 444 28.63 1.18 -27.95
CA LEU A 444 28.14 1.34 -26.58
C LEU A 444 29.26 0.98 -25.59
N THR A 445 29.40 1.76 -24.51
CA THR A 445 30.00 1.26 -23.27
C THR A 445 29.34 1.87 -22.03
N THR A 446 28.85 0.95 -21.21
CA THR A 446 28.46 1.00 -19.81
C THR A 446 29.33 1.90 -18.92
N CYS A 447 28.70 2.72 -18.09
CA CYS A 447 29.32 3.36 -16.92
C CYS A 447 28.78 2.73 -15.63
N THR A 448 29.60 1.88 -15.01
CA THR A 448 29.58 1.61 -13.58
C THR A 448 30.72 2.42 -12.94
N LEU A 449 30.43 3.18 -11.89
CA LEU A 449 31.46 3.84 -11.07
C LEU A 449 31.23 3.55 -9.59
N PRO A 450 32.25 3.12 -8.83
CA PRO A 450 32.14 2.72 -7.43
C PRO A 450 32.64 3.79 -6.44
N TRP A 451 32.27 3.58 -5.16
CA TRP A 451 33.02 3.86 -3.92
C TRP A 451 33.47 5.30 -3.58
N LEU A 452 32.90 5.85 -2.49
CA LEU A 452 33.60 6.62 -1.44
C LEU A 452 32.85 6.34 -0.11
N HIS A 453 33.36 5.48 0.76
CA HIS A 453 34.40 5.64 1.79
C HIS A 453 33.88 6.14 3.14
#